data_AF-A0A8X6I8C7-F1
#
_entry.id   AF-A0A8X6I8C7-F1
#
_cell.length_a   1.000
_cell.length_b   1.000
_cell.length_c   1.000
_cell.angle_alpha   90.00
_cell.angle_beta   90.00
_cell.angle_gamma   90.00
#
_symmetry.space_group_name_H-M   'P 1'
#
loop_
_entity.id
_entity.type
_entity.pdbx_description
1 polymer ?
#
loop_
_entity_poly.entity_id
_entity_poly.type
_entity_poly.pdbx_seq_one_letter_code
_entity_poly.pdbx_strand_id
1 'polypeptide(L)'
;MFKNCRKEDLRIVALELGETLSEKVTIVELTEIIKENKYFKEDVEFVKEFIQYNIEDRKKEEEARLREKELELELARLHRVNSDNGRTDEGYNSIRVFEF
;
A
#
# COMPACT_ATOMS: atom_id res chain seq x y z
N MET A 1 5.87 -4.32 24.41
CA MET A 1 5.80 -4.59 22.96
C MET A 1 5.01 -3.46 22.33
N PHE A 2 5.47 -2.88 21.21
CA PHE A 2 4.76 -1.78 20.53
C PHE A 2 3.46 -2.30 19.91
N LYS A 3 2.33 -1.63 20.17
CA LYS A 3 1.00 -2.11 19.77
C LYS A 3 0.81 -1.97 18.26
N ASN A 4 0.23 -2.97 17.59
CA ASN A 4 -0.02 -3.00 16.14
C ASN A 4 1.24 -2.84 15.25
N CYS A 5 2.41 -3.06 15.82
CA CYS A 5 3.68 -2.97 15.15
C CYS A 5 4.03 -4.31 14.48
N ARG A 6 4.33 -4.30 13.19
CA ARG A 6 4.86 -5.46 12.46
C ARG A 6 6.39 -5.42 12.47
N LYS A 7 7.02 -6.53 12.09
CA LYS A 7 8.48 -6.66 12.05
C LYS A 7 9.11 -5.61 11.13
N GLU A 8 8.45 -5.30 10.02
CA GLU A 8 8.90 -4.35 9.01
C GLU A 8 8.98 -2.93 9.58
N ASP A 9 8.00 -2.53 10.42
CA ASP A 9 7.99 -1.20 11.04
C ASP A 9 9.21 -1.03 11.96
N LEU A 10 9.49 -2.02 12.81
CA LEU A 10 10.67 -1.98 13.69
C LEU A 10 11.97 -2.00 12.90
N ARG A 11 11.99 -2.71 11.76
CA ARG A 11 13.17 -2.75 10.90
C ARG A 11 13.46 -1.37 10.32
N ILE A 12 12.44 -0.68 9.79
CA ILE A 12 12.57 0.69 9.26
C ILE A 12 13.06 1.63 10.36
N VAL A 13 12.39 1.61 11.51
CA VAL A 13 12.77 2.46 12.66
C VAL A 13 14.20 2.21 13.10
N ALA A 14 14.63 0.95 13.25
CA ALA A 14 16.00 0.65 13.62
C ALA A 14 17.03 1.16 12.59
N LEU A 15 16.75 1.03 11.29
CA LEU A 15 17.60 1.59 10.23
C LEU A 15 17.65 3.13 10.29
N GLU A 16 16.52 3.80 10.53
CA GLU A 16 16.43 5.26 10.65
C GLU A 16 17.12 5.79 11.92
N LEU A 17 17.17 4.99 12.99
CA LEU A 17 17.96 5.27 14.19
C LEU A 17 19.47 5.04 13.99
N GLY A 18 19.88 4.58 12.79
CA GLY A 18 21.27 4.37 12.40
C GLY A 18 21.83 2.98 12.71
N GLU A 19 20.97 2.01 13.04
CA GLU A 19 21.39 0.64 13.35
C GLU A 19 21.63 -0.19 12.09
N THR A 20 22.60 -1.10 12.14
CA THR A 20 22.85 -2.05 11.04
C THR A 20 22.21 -3.40 11.37
N LEU A 21 21.37 -3.90 10.47
CA LEU A 21 20.55 -5.09 10.72
C LEU A 21 20.95 -6.25 9.83
N SER A 22 21.06 -7.44 10.43
CA SER A 22 21.15 -8.70 9.68
C SER A 22 19.81 -9.02 9.00
N GLU A 23 19.84 -9.70 7.86
CA GLU A 23 18.63 -10.18 7.18
C GLU A 23 17.76 -11.08 8.08
N LYS A 24 18.40 -11.87 8.94
CA LYS A 24 17.74 -12.86 9.79
C LYS A 24 17.26 -12.31 11.14
N VAL A 25 17.38 -11.01 11.38
CA VAL A 25 17.00 -10.38 12.65
C VAL A 25 15.52 -10.67 12.97
N THR A 26 15.24 -11.02 14.21
CA THR A 26 13.91 -11.34 14.74
C THR A 26 13.23 -10.08 15.26
N ILE A 27 11.90 -10.15 15.48
CA ILE A 27 11.15 -9.02 16.05
C ILE A 27 11.59 -8.68 17.48
N VAL A 28 12.02 -9.69 18.24
CA VAL A 28 12.51 -9.53 19.62
C VAL A 28 13.86 -8.81 19.60
N GLU A 29 14.80 -9.28 18.77
CA GLU A 29 16.12 -8.64 18.60
C GLU A 29 15.97 -7.19 18.10
N LEU A 30 15.06 -6.91 17.15
CA LEU A 30 14.77 -5.54 16.72
C LEU A 30 14.29 -4.65 17.87
N THR A 31 13.42 -5.19 18.73
CA THR A 31 12.93 -4.45 19.90
C THR A 31 14.06 -4.15 20.89
N GLU A 32 14.97 -5.09 21.09
CA GLU A 32 16.14 -4.93 21.96
C GLU A 32 17.11 -3.90 21.38
N ILE A 33 17.44 -3.99 20.09
CA ILE A 33 18.29 -3.03 19.38
C ILE A 33 17.75 -1.60 19.53
N ILE A 34 16.45 -1.40 19.27
CA ILE A 34 15.81 -0.09 19.41
C ILE A 34 15.91 0.42 20.86
N LYS A 35 15.68 -0.44 21.85
CA LYS A 35 15.75 -0.04 23.27
C LYS A 35 17.16 0.29 23.73
N GLU A 36 18.17 -0.36 23.16
CA GLU A 36 19.57 -0.13 23.50
C GLU A 36 20.16 1.10 22.80
N ASN A 37 19.53 1.56 21.71
CA ASN A 37 19.92 2.74 20.97
C ASN A 37 19.89 4.01 21.84
N LYS A 38 20.85 4.90 21.60
CA LYS A 38 21.03 6.15 22.35
C LYS A 38 19.77 7.04 22.33
N TYR A 39 19.05 7.11 21.20
CA TYR A 39 17.89 7.97 21.06
C TYR A 39 16.72 7.47 21.90
N PHE A 40 16.56 6.14 22.03
CA PHE A 40 15.54 5.57 22.90
C PHE A 40 15.85 5.81 24.37
N LYS A 41 17.14 5.76 24.75
CA LYS A 41 17.56 6.04 26.14
C LYS A 41 17.47 7.51 26.50
N GLU A 42 17.67 8.39 25.53
CA GLU A 42 17.58 9.85 25.69
C GLU A 42 16.13 10.32 25.70
N ASP A 43 15.33 9.89 24.72
CA ASP A 43 13.92 10.25 24.60
C ASP A 43 13.08 9.04 24.14
N VAL A 44 12.56 8.32 25.13
CA VAL A 44 11.69 7.15 24.92
C VAL A 44 10.41 7.53 24.17
N GLU A 45 9.86 8.71 24.43
CA GLU A 45 8.55 9.09 23.89
C GLU A 45 8.68 9.49 22.41
N PHE A 46 9.74 10.22 22.06
CA PHE A 46 10.08 10.49 20.66
C PHE A 46 10.17 9.19 19.85
N VAL A 47 10.89 8.17 20.33
CA VAL A 47 11.02 6.92 19.57
C VAL A 47 9.69 6.15 19.49
N LYS A 48 8.84 6.21 20.51
CA LYS A 48 7.50 5.61 20.44
C LYS A 48 6.61 6.33 19.43
N GLU A 49 6.60 7.66 19.44
CA GLU A 49 5.85 8.47 18.48
C GLU A 49 6.33 8.17 17.05
N PHE A 50 7.64 8.01 16.88
CA PHE A 50 8.24 7.66 15.61
C PHE A 50 7.84 6.27 15.10
N ILE A 51 7.78 5.28 15.99
CA ILE A 51 7.24 3.94 15.66
C ILE A 51 5.76 4.04 15.30
N GLN A 52 4.99 4.82 16.04
CA GLN A 52 3.57 5.02 15.79
C GLN A 52 3.32 5.70 14.43
N TYR A 53 4.12 6.70 14.11
CA TYR A 53 4.11 7.38 12.81
C TYR A 53 4.34 6.38 11.67
N ASN A 54 5.39 5.56 11.74
CA ASN A 54 5.68 4.53 10.74
C ASN A 54 4.51 3.54 10.55
N ILE A 55 3.86 3.13 11.65
CA ILE A 55 2.69 2.24 11.60
C ILE A 55 1.51 2.92 10.89
N GLU A 56 1.26 4.19 11.17
CA GLU A 56 0.17 4.96 10.57
C GLU A 56 0.41 5.26 9.10
N ASP A 57 1.65 5.58 8.73
CA ASP A 57 2.05 5.84 7.36
C ASP A 57 1.82 4.61 6.48
N ARG A 58 2.31 3.45 6.90
CA ARG A 58 2.02 2.18 6.20
C ARG A 58 0.52 1.91 6.07
N LYS A 59 -0.28 2.20 7.11
CA LYS A 59 -1.73 1.98 7.04
C LYS A 59 -2.38 2.87 5.98
N LYS A 60 -1.93 4.11 5.84
CA LYS A 60 -2.41 5.03 4.79
C LYS A 60 -2.04 4.51 3.41
N GLU A 61 -0.83 4.02 3.23
CA GLU A 61 -0.40 3.42 1.97
C GLU A 61 -1.20 2.16 1.62
N GLU A 62 -1.42 1.27 2.61
CA GLU A 62 -2.24 0.06 2.43
C GLU A 62 -3.68 0.43 2.04
N GLU A 63 -4.28 1.43 2.68
CA GLU A 63 -5.62 1.92 2.35
C GLU A 63 -5.68 2.55 0.95
N ALA A 64 -4.69 3.37 0.58
CA ALA A 64 -4.61 3.97 -0.75
C ALA A 64 -4.53 2.89 -1.85
N ARG A 65 -3.69 1.87 -1.65
CA ARG A 65 -3.57 0.75 -2.58
C ARG A 65 -4.85 -0.07 -2.71
N LEU A 66 -5.60 -0.24 -1.62
CA LEU A 66 -6.90 -0.91 -1.66
C LEU A 66 -7.92 -0.12 -2.49
N ARG A 67 -8.00 1.20 -2.27
CA ARG A 67 -8.90 2.09 -3.03
C ARG A 67 -8.56 2.10 -4.52
N GLU A 68 -7.28 2.12 -4.87
CA GLU A 68 -6.82 2.05 -6.27
C GLU A 68 -7.28 0.75 -6.94
N LYS A 69 -7.10 -0.39 -6.25
CA LYS A 69 -7.55 -1.69 -6.75
C LYS A 69 -9.06 -1.80 -6.90
N GLU A 70 -9.82 -1.21 -5.98
CA GLU A 70 -11.29 -1.16 -6.08
C GLU A 70 -11.74 -0.36 -7.31
N LEU A 71 -11.10 0.79 -7.56
CA LEU A 71 -11.37 1.61 -8.73
C LEU A 71 -11.03 0.87 -10.03
N GLU A 72 -9.89 0.19 -10.08
CA GLU A 72 -9.48 -0.62 -11.24
C GLU A 72 -10.48 -1.73 -11.54
N LEU A 73 -10.95 -2.44 -10.51
CA LEU A 73 -11.98 -3.47 -10.64
C LEU A 73 -13.31 -2.90 -11.16
N GLU A 74 -13.71 -1.73 -10.68
CA GLU A 74 -14.95 -1.09 -11.12
C GLU A 74 -14.86 -0.61 -12.58
N LEU A 75 -13.72 -0.02 -12.98
CA LEU A 75 -13.46 0.33 -14.38
C LEU A 75 -13.48 -0.91 -15.28
N ALA A 76 -12.87 -2.01 -14.85
CA ALA A 76 -12.88 -3.27 -15.59
C ALA A 76 -14.30 -3.85 -15.75
N ARG A 77 -15.16 -3.71 -14.72
CA ARG A 77 -16.58 -4.12 -14.80
C ARG A 77 -17.34 -3.26 -15.81
N LEU A 78 -17.20 -1.94 -15.76
CA LEU A 78 -17.86 -1.03 -16.70
C LEU A 78 -17.43 -1.29 -18.14
N HIS A 79 -16.14 -1.54 -18.39
CA HIS A 79 -15.65 -1.88 -19.73
C HIS A 79 -16.24 -3.19 -20.27
N ARG A 80 -16.46 -4.20 -19.41
CA ARG A 80 -17.15 -5.44 -19.80
C ARG A 80 -18.62 -5.18 -20.13
N VAL A 81 -19.35 -4.47 -19.27
CA VAL A 81 -20.77 -4.15 -19.49
C VAL A 81 -20.99 -3.34 -20.77
N ASN A 82 -20.12 -2.35 -21.05
CA ASN A 82 -20.21 -1.56 -22.28
C ASN A 82 -19.90 -2.38 -23.54
N SER A 83 -19.02 -3.38 -23.44
CA SER A 83 -18.72 -4.30 -24.56
C SER A 83 -19.87 -5.27 -24.86
N ASP A 84 -20.64 -5.64 -23.83
CA ASP A 84 -21.81 -6.52 -23.98
C ASP A 84 -23.05 -5.75 -24.45
N ASN A 85 -23.20 -4.47 -24.06
CA ASN A 85 -24.29 -3.60 -24.52
C ASN A 85 -24.07 -3.03 -25.94
N GLY A 86 -22.89 -3.18 -26.55
CA GLY A 86 -22.60 -2.80 -27.93
C GLY A 86 -23.03 -3.82 -28.99
N ARG A 87 -23.63 -4.95 -28.58
CA ARG A 87 -24.25 -5.95 -29.48
C ARG A 87 -25.77 -5.89 -29.41
N THR A 88 -26.36 -4.75 -29.76
CA THR A 88 -27.77 -4.69 -30.16
C THR A 88 -27.84 -4.38 -31.65
N ASP A 89 -28.30 -5.39 -32.39
CA ASP A 89 -28.82 -5.39 -33.75
C ASP A 89 -28.95 -4.03 -34.45
N GLU A 90 -28.04 -3.73 -35.37
CA GLU A 90 -28.33 -2.85 -36.51
C GLU A 90 -28.05 -3.57 -37.82
N GLY A 91 -28.92 -4.52 -38.13
CA GLY A 91 -29.26 -4.83 -39.51
C GLY A 91 -30.01 -3.64 -40.12
N TYR A 92 -29.29 -2.58 -40.53
CA TYR A 92 -29.85 -1.53 -41.38
C TYR A 92 -29.07 -1.41 -42.70
N ASN A 93 -29.71 -2.02 -43.68
CA ASN A 93 -29.59 -1.76 -45.10
C ASN A 93 -29.62 -0.24 -45.40
N SER A 94 -28.53 0.33 -45.93
CA SER A 94 -28.60 1.59 -46.71
C SER A 94 -27.66 1.54 -47.93
N ILE A 95 -28.27 1.12 -49.03
CA ILE A 95 -28.16 1.64 -50.40
C ILE A 95 -26.80 2.32 -50.75
N ARG A 96 -25.98 1.59 -51.53
CA ARG A 96 -24.94 2.22 -52.37
C ARG A 96 -25.62 3.00 -53.50
N VAL A 97 -25.54 4.33 -53.45
CA VAL A 97 -25.71 5.17 -54.64
C VAL A 97 -24.31 5.61 -55.06
N PHE A 98 -23.76 5.01 -56.11
CA PHE A 98 -22.61 5.54 -56.83
C PHE A 98 -23.17 6.36 -57.99
N GLU A 99 -23.05 7.68 -57.91
CA GLU A 99 -23.24 8.57 -59.05
C GLU A 99 -21.98 8.51 -59.94
N PHE A 100 -22.18 8.35 -61.25
CA PHE A 100 -21.18 8.54 -62.31
C PHE A 100 -21.58 9.76 -63.15
#